data_AF-A0A521PNC2-F1
#
_entry.id   AF-A0A521PNC2-F1
#
_cell.length_a   1.000
_cell.length_b   1.000
_cell.length_c   1.000
_cell.angle_alpha   90.00
_cell.angle_beta   90.00
_cell.angle_gamma   90.00
#
_symmetry.space_group_name_H-M   'P 1'
#
loop_
_entity.id
_entity.type
_entity.pdbx_description
1 polymer ?
#
loop_
_entity_poly.entity_id
_entity_poly.type
_entity_poly.pdbx_seq_one_letter_code
_entity_poly.pdbx_strand_id
1 'polypeptide(L)'
;MATRKRPGQIAVQALISIVVAAILVGLATMARMALGPKLGALSPFMLYVAAVLIAGLVRGPFCGALVMLAGGGVGFALFLAPNGVAPPGSVAALMIFLAVSAPVLVTANELRVQLGRAMARLTAAVERNGRIAS
;
A
#
# COMPACT_ATOMS: atom_id res chain seq x y z
N MET A 1 -4.27 -12.19 -26.69
CA MET A 1 -5.64 -12.57 -26.26
C MET A 1 -5.96 -11.79 -24.99
N ALA A 2 -6.64 -10.65 -25.09
CA ALA A 2 -7.00 -9.84 -23.94
C ALA A 2 -8.25 -10.43 -23.28
N THR A 3 -8.09 -11.13 -22.15
CA THR A 3 -9.20 -11.60 -21.33
C THR A 3 -9.95 -10.38 -20.78
N ARG A 4 -11.06 -9.99 -21.44
CA ARG A 4 -12.01 -9.01 -20.88
C ARG A 4 -12.53 -9.57 -19.56
N LYS A 5 -12.04 -9.05 -18.43
CA LYS A 5 -12.60 -9.35 -17.11
C LYS A 5 -14.08 -8.99 -17.11
N ARG A 6 -14.92 -9.89 -16.61
CA ARG A 6 -16.36 -9.63 -16.50
C ARG A 6 -16.60 -8.43 -15.58
N PRO A 7 -17.54 -7.52 -15.87
CA PRO A 7 -17.77 -6.31 -15.08
C PRO A 7 -18.01 -6.61 -13.58
N GLY A 8 -18.68 -7.72 -13.25
CA GLY A 8 -18.84 -8.18 -11.87
C GLY A 8 -17.53 -8.53 -11.16
N GLN A 9 -16.53 -9.06 -11.87
CA GLN A 9 -15.21 -9.34 -11.27
C GLN A 9 -14.42 -8.06 -10.99
N ILE A 10 -14.62 -7.01 -11.78
CA ILE A 10 -13.98 -5.71 -11.55
C ILE A 10 -14.55 -5.07 -10.28
N ALA A 11 -15.88 -5.09 -10.12
CA ALA A 11 -16.55 -4.57 -8.93
C ALA A 11 -16.11 -5.31 -7.65
N VAL A 12 -16.09 -6.65 -7.68
CA VAL A 12 -15.60 -7.46 -6.56
C VAL A 12 -14.13 -7.14 -6.26
N GLN A 13 -13.27 -7.06 -7.29
CA GLN A 13 -11.85 -6.76 -7.07
C GLN A 13 -11.64 -5.35 -6.46
N ALA A 14 -12.44 -4.37 -6.87
CA ALA A 14 -12.43 -3.03 -6.28
C ALA A 14 -12.88 -3.05 -4.82
N LEU A 15 -14.00 -3.73 -4.53
CA LEU A 15 -14.52 -3.87 -3.17
C LEU A 15 -13.48 -4.49 -2.23
N ILE A 16 -12.84 -5.60 -2.63
CA ILE A 16 -11.85 -6.22 -1.77
C ILE A 16 -10.64 -5.29 -1.61
N SER A 17 -10.26 -4.51 -2.63
CA SER A 17 -9.16 -3.53 -2.53
C SER A 17 -9.48 -2.43 -1.53
N ILE A 18 -10.73 -1.96 -1.50
CA ILE A 18 -11.21 -1.00 -0.49
C ILE A 18 -11.12 -1.60 0.91
N VAL A 19 -11.59 -2.84 1.09
CA VAL A 19 -11.53 -3.52 2.40
C VAL A 19 -10.08 -3.68 2.86
N VAL A 20 -9.17 -4.12 1.99
CA VAL A 20 -7.75 -4.24 2.33
C VAL A 20 -7.13 -2.88 2.64
N ALA A 21 -7.48 -1.85 1.89
CA ALA A 21 -7.00 -0.50 2.16
C ALA A 21 -7.47 -0.02 3.54
N ALA A 22 -8.75 -0.20 3.86
CA ALA A 22 -9.31 0.16 5.17
C ALA A 22 -8.62 -0.58 6.32
N ILE A 23 -8.38 -1.89 6.16
CA ILE A 23 -7.67 -2.70 7.16
C ILE A 23 -6.24 -2.20 7.35
N LEU A 24 -5.49 -1.98 6.26
CA LEU A 24 -4.09 -1.54 6.33
C LEU A 24 -3.96 -0.14 6.94
N VAL A 25 -4.85 0.78 6.57
CA VAL A 25 -4.92 2.12 7.16
C VAL A 25 -5.23 2.01 8.65
N GLY A 26 -6.25 1.23 9.03
CA GLY A 26 -6.63 1.04 10.43
C GLY A 26 -5.51 0.42 11.27
N LEU A 27 -4.83 -0.61 10.75
CA LEU A 27 -3.68 -1.22 11.41
C LEU A 27 -2.52 -0.24 11.56
N ALA A 28 -2.20 0.53 10.52
CA ALA A 28 -1.16 1.55 10.59
C ALA A 28 -1.50 2.64 11.62
N THR A 29 -2.77 3.06 11.70
CA THR A 29 -3.25 4.01 12.69
C THR A 29 -3.14 3.46 14.11
N MET A 30 -3.63 2.24 14.35
CA MET A 30 -3.53 1.60 15.68
C MET A 30 -2.08 1.39 16.10
N ALA A 31 -1.23 0.91 15.19
CA ALA A 31 0.21 0.77 15.43
C ALA A 31 0.83 2.13 15.77
N ARG A 32 0.45 3.20 15.06
CA ARG A 32 0.96 4.55 15.34
C ARG A 32 0.54 5.06 16.71
N MET A 33 -0.71 4.81 17.11
CA MET A 33 -1.23 5.18 18.43
C MET A 33 -0.50 4.41 19.54
N ALA A 34 -0.33 3.10 19.38
CA ALA A 34 0.37 2.25 20.35
C ALA A 34 1.86 2.59 20.48
N LEU A 35 2.51 2.96 19.36
CA LEU A 35 3.92 3.36 19.33
C LEU A 35 4.11 4.86 19.60
N GLY A 36 3.03 5.61 19.81
CA GLY A 36 2.97 7.00 20.28
C GLY A 36 4.09 7.39 21.25
N PRO A 37 4.20 6.73 22.41
CA PRO A 37 5.17 7.07 23.44
C PRO A 37 6.62 6.74 23.10
N LYS A 38 6.89 5.85 22.12
CA LYS A 38 8.25 5.39 21.78
C LYS A 38 8.81 6.01 20.50
N LEU A 39 7.97 6.40 19.55
CA LEU A 39 8.39 6.95 18.27
C LEU A 39 8.67 8.46 18.32
N GLY A 40 8.27 9.16 19.39
CA GLY A 40 8.40 10.61 19.46
C GLY A 40 7.76 11.30 18.24
N ALA A 41 8.06 12.58 18.03
CA ALA A 41 7.55 13.35 16.90
C ALA A 41 8.11 12.91 15.53
N LEU A 42 8.86 11.79 15.44
CA LEU A 42 9.38 11.26 14.18
C LEU A 42 8.21 10.82 13.29
N SER A 43 7.85 11.71 12.37
CA SER A 43 7.03 11.48 11.17
C SER A 43 5.79 10.60 11.39
N PRO A 44 4.60 11.20 11.62
CA PRO A 44 3.32 10.46 11.70
C PRO A 44 3.07 9.51 10.54
N PHE A 45 3.71 9.77 9.38
CA PHE A 45 3.46 9.09 8.13
C PHE A 45 4.34 7.87 7.85
N MET A 46 5.40 7.59 8.61
CA MET A 46 6.28 6.43 8.31
C MET A 46 5.52 5.11 8.21
N LEU A 47 4.59 4.84 9.14
CA LEU A 47 3.79 3.61 9.15
C LEU A 47 2.79 3.57 7.99
N TYR A 48 2.29 4.73 7.56
CA TYR A 48 1.42 4.82 6.39
C TYR A 48 2.18 4.54 5.10
N VAL A 49 3.44 4.99 4.96
CA VAL A 49 4.27 4.65 3.78
C VAL A 49 4.51 3.13 3.69
N ALA A 50 4.77 2.47 4.81
CA ALA A 50 4.89 1.00 4.85
C ALA A 50 3.57 0.32 4.43
N ALA A 51 2.42 0.83 4.90
CA ALA A 51 1.12 0.33 4.48
C ALA A 51 0.85 0.52 2.98
N VAL A 52 1.25 1.66 2.40
CA VAL A 52 1.16 1.93 0.94
C VAL A 52 1.99 0.92 0.15
N LEU A 53 3.22 0.65 0.59
CA LEU A 53 4.11 -0.34 -0.04
C LEU A 53 3.47 -1.73 -0.04
N ILE A 54 2.98 -2.18 1.13
CA ILE A 54 2.34 -3.50 1.28
C ILE A 54 1.10 -3.60 0.38
N ALA A 55 0.24 -2.58 0.40
CA ALA A 55 -0.95 -2.53 -0.44
C ALA A 55 -0.62 -2.58 -1.94
N GLY A 56 0.39 -1.80 -2.36
CA GLY A 56 0.89 -1.76 -3.73
C GLY A 56 1.45 -3.12 -4.19
N LEU A 57 2.21 -3.79 -3.32
CA LEU A 57 2.82 -5.08 -3.62
C LEU A 57 1.78 -6.22 -3.70
N VAL A 58 0.83 -6.26 -2.77
CA VAL A 58 -0.14 -7.37 -2.68
C VAL A 58 -1.24 -7.25 -3.74
N ARG A 59 -1.85 -6.06 -3.86
CA ARG A 59 -3.05 -5.84 -4.67
C ARG A 59 -2.80 -5.03 -5.95
N GLY A 60 -1.63 -4.41 -6.07
CA GLY A 60 -1.28 -3.55 -7.20
C GLY A 60 -1.48 -2.06 -6.92
N PRO A 61 -1.21 -1.21 -7.92
CA PRO A 61 -1.02 0.22 -7.73
C PRO A 61 -2.29 0.94 -7.28
N PHE A 62 -3.47 0.51 -7.75
CA PHE A 62 -4.74 1.11 -7.35
C PHE A 62 -5.01 0.98 -5.84
N CYS A 63 -4.73 -0.19 -5.26
CA CYS A 63 -4.92 -0.40 -3.82
C CYS A 63 -3.92 0.43 -3.00
N GLY A 64 -2.66 0.52 -3.44
CA GLY A 64 -1.68 1.36 -2.76
C GLY A 64 -2.01 2.86 -2.87
N ALA A 65 -2.55 3.31 -4.00
CA ALA A 65 -3.05 4.69 -4.14
C ALA A 65 -4.22 4.98 -3.19
N LEU A 66 -5.16 4.04 -3.03
CA LEU A 66 -6.24 4.17 -2.04
C LEU A 66 -5.70 4.29 -0.61
N VAL A 67 -4.71 3.46 -0.24
CA VAL A 67 -4.06 3.54 1.08
C VAL A 67 -3.30 4.85 1.25
N MET A 68 -2.66 5.36 0.19
CA MET A 68 -1.95 6.63 0.21
C MET A 68 -2.91 7.78 0.47
N LEU A 69 -4.04 7.85 -0.25
CA LEU A 69 -5.03 8.91 -0.07
C LEU A 69 -5.75 8.80 1.28
N ALA A 70 -6.24 7.61 1.63
CA ALA A 70 -6.93 7.39 2.90
C ALA A 70 -6.00 7.56 4.10
N GLY A 71 -4.78 7.03 4.03
CA GLY A 71 -3.77 7.17 5.06
C GLY A 71 -3.30 8.62 5.23
N GLY A 72 -3.15 9.35 4.13
CA GLY A 72 -2.87 10.79 4.15
C GLY A 72 -3.97 11.58 4.85
N GLY A 73 -5.24 11.34 4.49
CA GLY A 73 -6.39 12.01 5.09
C GLY A 73 -6.58 11.68 6.58
N VAL A 74 -6.56 10.39 6.93
CA VAL A 74 -6.68 9.93 8.33
C VAL A 74 -5.50 10.40 9.16
N GLY A 75 -4.27 10.28 8.64
CA GLY A 75 -3.07 10.72 9.33
C GLY A 75 -3.05 12.23 9.55
N PHE A 76 -3.52 13.01 8.57
CA PHE A 76 -3.68 14.45 8.72
C PHE A 76 -4.70 14.80 9.80
N ALA A 77 -5.91 14.24 9.75
CA ALA A 77 -6.97 14.54 10.71
C ALA A 77 -6.61 14.14 12.15
N LEU A 78 -6.02 12.95 12.34
CA LEU A 78 -5.75 12.43 13.69
C LEU A 78 -4.45 12.94 14.31
N PHE A 79 -3.39 13.12 13.51
CA PHE A 79 -2.05 13.44 14.06
C PHE A 79 -1.58 14.86 13.76
N LEU A 80 -2.09 15.50 12.70
CA LEU A 80 -1.66 16.84 12.29
C LEU A 80 -2.74 17.91 12.49
N ALA A 81 -4.01 17.56 12.72
CA ALA A 81 -5.04 18.53 13.04
C ALA A 81 -6.05 17.98 14.07
N PRO A 82 -5.59 17.47 15.23
CA PRO A 82 -6.46 16.80 16.20
C PRO A 82 -7.59 17.69 16.73
N ASN A 83 -7.38 19.01 16.78
CA ASN A 83 -8.38 20.00 17.21
C ASN A 83 -8.97 20.81 16.03
N GLY A 84 -8.80 20.35 14.80
CA GLY A 84 -9.19 21.07 13.58
C GLY A 84 -8.25 22.22 13.18
N VAL A 85 -7.27 22.56 14.02
CA VAL A 85 -6.23 23.56 13.72
C VAL A 85 -4.96 22.83 13.34
N ALA A 86 -4.52 23.00 12.09
CA ALA A 86 -3.28 22.40 11.59
C ALA A 86 -2.06 23.23 12.04
N PRO A 87 -1.12 22.68 12.82
CA PRO A 87 0.12 23.34 13.17
C PRO A 87 0.94 23.71 11.91
N PRO A 88 1.78 24.75 11.99
CA PRO A 88 2.68 25.10 10.90
C PRO A 88 3.56 23.90 10.53
N GLY A 89 3.63 23.59 9.23
CA GLY A 89 4.35 22.43 8.70
C GLY A 89 3.52 21.19 8.42
N SER A 90 2.26 21.13 8.86
CA SER A 90 1.37 19.98 8.62
C SER A 90 1.08 19.71 7.14
N VAL A 91 0.84 20.78 6.38
CA VAL A 91 0.64 20.70 4.92
C VAL A 91 1.93 20.24 4.24
N ALA A 92 3.09 20.75 4.67
CA ALA A 92 4.39 20.32 4.14
C ALA A 92 4.65 18.84 4.43
N ALA A 93 4.34 18.35 5.64
CA ALA A 93 4.46 16.94 6.00
C ALA A 93 3.55 16.05 5.14
N LEU A 94 2.31 16.48 4.88
CA LEU A 94 1.40 15.77 3.98
C LEU A 94 1.95 15.75 2.54
N MET A 95 2.45 16.87 2.03
CA MET A 95 3.04 16.95 0.69
C MET A 95 4.28 16.06 0.56
N ILE A 96 5.15 16.03 1.59
CA ILE A 96 6.30 15.13 1.64
C ILE A 96 5.83 13.66 1.64
N PHE A 97 4.83 13.32 2.46
CA PHE A 97 4.27 11.98 2.46
C PHE A 97 3.73 11.57 1.09
N LEU A 98 3.00 12.45 0.42
CA LEU A 98 2.47 12.18 -0.91
C LEU A 98 3.59 12.04 -1.94
N ALA A 99 4.58 12.93 -1.88
CA ALA A 99 5.75 12.94 -2.76
C ALA A 99 6.62 11.69 -2.59
N VAL A 100 6.76 11.16 -1.36
CA VAL A 100 7.51 9.92 -1.07
C VAL A 100 6.68 8.68 -1.41
N SER A 101 5.37 8.70 -1.18
CA SER A 101 4.51 7.54 -1.44
C SER A 101 4.34 7.24 -2.93
N ALA A 102 4.39 8.27 -3.79
CA ALA A 102 4.31 8.09 -5.24
C ALA A 102 5.42 7.19 -5.82
N PRO A 103 6.73 7.47 -5.63
CA PRO A 103 7.78 6.58 -6.10
C PRO A 103 7.76 5.23 -5.38
N VAL A 104 7.43 5.18 -4.08
CA VAL A 104 7.27 3.90 -3.36
C VAL A 104 6.22 3.01 -4.04
N LEU A 105 5.09 3.59 -4.47
CA LEU A 105 4.04 2.86 -5.15
C LEU A 105 4.49 2.36 -6.53
N VAL A 106 5.25 3.18 -7.27
CA VAL A 106 5.84 2.78 -8.56
C VAL A 106 6.80 1.61 -8.35
N THR A 107 7.71 1.71 -7.39
CA THR A 107 8.66 0.64 -7.05
C THR A 107 7.93 -0.62 -6.58
N ALA A 108 6.90 -0.50 -5.75
CA ALA A 108 6.09 -1.63 -5.29
C ALA A 108 5.45 -2.38 -6.46
N ASN A 109 4.91 -1.65 -7.43
CA ASN A 109 4.32 -2.23 -8.62
C ASN A 109 5.38 -2.93 -9.50
N GLU A 110 6.54 -2.31 -9.69
CA GLU A 110 7.63 -2.91 -10.45
C GLU A 110 8.13 -4.20 -9.78
N LEU A 111 8.36 -4.17 -8.46
CA LEU A 111 8.72 -5.35 -7.66
C LEU A 111 7.66 -6.45 -7.78
N ARG A 112 6.37 -6.11 -7.70
CA ARG A 112 5.27 -7.07 -7.87
C ARG A 112 5.32 -7.76 -9.23
N VAL A 113 5.57 -7.00 -10.29
CA VAL A 113 5.68 -7.53 -11.66
C VAL A 113 6.93 -8.42 -11.79
N GLN A 114 8.07 -7.99 -11.25
CA GLN A 114 9.31 -8.77 -11.27
C GLN A 114 9.17 -10.09 -10.50
N LEU A 115 8.60 -10.06 -9.30
CA LEU A 115 8.29 -11.25 -8.49
C LEU A 115 7.35 -12.20 -9.24
N GLY A 116 6.32 -11.69 -9.90
CA GLY A 116 5.40 -12.50 -10.70
C GLY A 116 6.12 -13.22 -11.85
N ARG A 117 7.02 -12.53 -12.56
CA ARG A 117 7.83 -13.12 -13.63
C ARG A 117 8.84 -14.14 -13.10
N ALA A 118 9.49 -13.84 -11.98
CA ALA A 118 10.47 -14.73 -11.36
C ALA A 118 9.83 -16.04 -10.90
N MET A 119 8.67 -15.96 -10.23
CA MET A 119 7.92 -17.14 -9.80
C MET A 119 7.45 -17.98 -10.99
N ALA A 120 6.94 -17.35 -12.06
CA ALA A 120 6.54 -18.08 -13.27
C ALA A 120 7.72 -18.84 -13.91
N ARG A 121 8.92 -18.23 -13.92
CA ARG A 121 10.14 -18.88 -14.40
C ARG A 121 10.55 -20.05 -13.52
N LEU A 122 10.48 -19.89 -12.19
CA LEU A 122 10.76 -20.97 -11.24
C LEU A 122 9.78 -22.13 -11.43
N THR A 123 8.48 -21.86 -11.49
CA THR A 123 7.45 -22.90 -11.68
C THR A 123 7.68 -23.66 -12.99
N ALA A 124 7.99 -22.97 -14.09
CA ALA A 124 8.28 -23.61 -15.36
C ALA A 124 9.57 -24.46 -15.32
N ALA A 125 10.60 -24.01 -14.58
CA ALA A 125 11.83 -24.78 -14.40
C ALA A 125 11.58 -26.05 -13.57
N VAL A 126 10.80 -25.94 -12.48
CA VAL A 126 10.41 -27.08 -11.64
C VAL A 126 9.57 -28.09 -12.43
N GLU A 127 8.59 -27.63 -13.21
CA GLU A 127 7.73 -28.51 -14.02
C GLU A 127 8.54 -29.24 -15.11
N ARG A 128 9.50 -28.56 -15.75
CA ARG A 128 10.42 -29.20 -16.72
C ARG A 128 11.30 -30.26 -16.04
N ASN A 129 11.84 -29.97 -14.86
CA ASN A 129 12.70 -30.91 -14.16
C ASN A 129 11.92 -32.15 -13.67
N GLY A 130 10.69 -31.96 -13.20
CA GLY A 130 9.79 -33.05 -12.81
C GLY A 130 9.40 -33.96 -13.99
N ARG A 131 9.27 -33.42 -15.20
CA ARG A 131 9.00 -34.18 -16.44
C ARG A 131 10.19 -35.01 -16.95
N ILE A 132 11.42 -34.66 -16.58
CA ILE A 132 12.62 -35.42 -16.98
C ILE A 132 12.87 -36.59 -16.02
N ALA A 133 12.37 -36.50 -14.79
CA ALA A 133 12.51 -37.52 -13.75
C ALA A 133 11.42 -38.61 -13.77
N SER A 134 10.40 -38.48 -14.64
CA SER A 134 9.30 -39.42 -14.87
C SER A 134 9.47 -40.15 -16.20
#